data_AF-A0AA92C465-F1
#
_entry.id   AF-A0AA92C465-F1
#
_cell.length_a   1.000
_cell.length_b   1.000
_cell.length_c   1.000
_cell.angle_alpha   90.00
_cell.angle_beta   90.00
_cell.angle_gamma   90.00
#
_symmetry.space_group_name_H-M   'P 1'
#
loop_
_entity.id
_entity.type
_entity.pdbx_description
1 polymer ?
#
loop_
_entity_poly.entity_id
_entity_poly.type
_entity_poly.pdbx_seq_one_letter_code
_entity_poly.pdbx_strand_id
1 'polypeptide(L)'
;MAEVEKADEREKQTHRRGFGVSTVYETLRNEIIELRLAPGSPIDELQLSERFSLSRTPIREALVRLSAEGLITTLTNRATIVSQIDFLGLPEFFDALTLMYRVTTRLAAANHTEADIAQIRTLQSAFALAVEQRDALAMISTNRDFHVAIAQAGGNRHYVELFTRLLDEGRRILRLYYSSFNDVLPNQYVSEHEDMIQAIIDRDVEKADALARAHADQIVMQIRSYITADTRQSANLSL
;
A
#
# COMPACT_ATOMS: atom_id res chain seq x y z
N MET A 1 -17.47 -17.53 -42.43
CA MET A 1 -17.20 -16.08 -42.25
C MET A 1 -17.93 -15.50 -41.04
N ALA A 2 -19.25 -15.70 -40.88
CA ALA A 2 -20.02 -15.18 -39.73
C ALA A 2 -19.62 -15.70 -38.33
N GLU A 3 -18.98 -16.87 -38.21
CA GLU A 3 -18.47 -17.39 -36.92
C GLU A 3 -17.13 -16.78 -36.50
N VAL A 4 -16.29 -16.42 -37.47
CA VAL A 4 -14.97 -15.79 -37.21
C VAL A 4 -15.16 -14.34 -36.78
N GLU A 5 -16.14 -13.64 -37.37
CA GLU A 5 -16.51 -12.27 -37.02
C GLU A 5 -17.13 -12.18 -35.60
N LYS A 6 -17.95 -13.17 -35.22
CA LYS A 6 -18.51 -13.29 -33.85
C LYS A 6 -17.46 -13.64 -32.80
N ALA A 7 -16.40 -14.35 -33.16
CA ALA A 7 -15.29 -14.66 -32.24
C ALA A 7 -14.44 -13.42 -31.96
N ASP A 8 -14.11 -12.64 -33.00
CA ASP A 8 -13.35 -11.38 -32.89
C ASP A 8 -14.13 -10.28 -32.13
N GLU A 9 -15.46 -10.20 -32.29
CA GLU A 9 -16.31 -9.32 -31.49
C GLU A 9 -16.39 -9.73 -30.01
N ARG A 10 -16.45 -11.03 -29.72
CA ARG A 10 -16.42 -11.54 -28.34
C ARG A 10 -15.08 -11.26 -27.67
N GLU A 11 -13.98 -11.44 -28.38
CA GLU A 11 -12.64 -11.19 -27.85
C GLU A 11 -12.42 -9.68 -27.57
N LYS A 12 -12.86 -8.80 -28.48
CA LYS A 12 -12.88 -7.33 -28.29
C LYS A 12 -13.78 -6.87 -27.13
N GLN A 13 -14.95 -7.48 -26.95
CA GLN A 13 -15.83 -7.20 -25.81
C GLN A 13 -15.22 -7.67 -24.48
N THR A 14 -14.55 -8.83 -24.47
CA THR A 14 -13.91 -9.38 -23.28
C THR A 14 -12.72 -8.51 -22.85
N HIS A 15 -11.93 -8.04 -23.82
CA HIS A 15 -10.81 -7.14 -23.57
C HIS A 15 -11.27 -5.76 -23.05
N ARG A 16 -12.39 -5.22 -23.56
CA ARG A 16 -13.02 -3.99 -23.04
C ARG A 16 -13.62 -4.17 -21.65
N ARG A 17 -14.23 -5.32 -21.35
CA ARG A 17 -14.77 -5.63 -20.00
C ARG A 17 -13.67 -5.74 -18.95
N GLY A 18 -12.59 -6.47 -19.24
CA GLY A 18 -11.44 -6.59 -18.34
C GLY A 18 -10.75 -5.25 -18.08
N PHE A 19 -10.63 -4.41 -19.10
CA PHE A 19 -10.09 -3.06 -18.98
C PHE A 19 -10.95 -2.18 -18.07
N GLY A 20 -12.28 -2.19 -18.25
CA GLY A 20 -13.20 -1.41 -17.41
C GLY A 20 -13.15 -1.79 -15.93
N VAL A 21 -13.09 -3.08 -15.60
CA VAL A 21 -12.96 -3.54 -14.20
C VAL A 21 -11.65 -3.08 -13.59
N SER A 22 -10.53 -3.27 -14.30
CA SER A 22 -9.20 -2.87 -13.81
C SER A 22 -9.12 -1.38 -13.57
N THR A 23 -9.62 -0.55 -14.49
CA THR A 23 -9.60 0.91 -14.34
C THR A 23 -10.41 1.38 -13.14
N VAL A 24 -11.63 0.84 -12.95
CA VAL A 24 -12.47 1.19 -11.79
C VAL A 24 -11.79 0.79 -10.49
N TYR A 25 -11.28 -0.44 -10.44
CA TYR A 25 -10.57 -0.98 -9.28
C TYR A 25 -9.37 -0.10 -8.90
N GLU A 26 -8.44 0.15 -9.84
CA GLU A 26 -7.24 0.95 -9.56
C GLU A 26 -7.58 2.38 -9.15
N THR A 27 -8.57 2.99 -9.81
CA THR A 27 -8.98 4.36 -9.49
C THR A 27 -9.53 4.46 -8.07
N LEU A 28 -10.46 3.57 -7.71
CA LEU A 28 -11.07 3.57 -6.38
C LEU A 28 -10.07 3.16 -5.29
N ARG A 29 -9.20 2.19 -5.58
CA ARG A 29 -8.12 1.79 -4.67
C ARG A 29 -7.23 2.97 -4.33
N ASN A 30 -6.78 3.71 -5.35
CA ASN A 30 -5.96 4.90 -5.14
C ASN A 30 -6.72 5.96 -4.36
N GLU A 31 -7.99 6.23 -4.69
CA GLU A 31 -8.80 7.21 -3.96
C GLU A 31 -9.00 6.88 -2.48
N ILE A 32 -9.15 5.60 -2.14
CA ILE A 32 -9.24 5.13 -0.76
C ILE A 32 -7.89 5.28 -0.04
N ILE A 33 -6.78 4.94 -0.71
CA ILE A 33 -5.43 5.05 -0.14
C ILE A 33 -5.02 6.51 0.09
N GLU A 34 -5.39 7.38 -0.85
CA GLU A 34 -5.14 8.83 -0.82
C GLU A 34 -6.06 9.58 0.16
N LEU A 35 -7.01 8.89 0.78
CA LEU A 35 -8.08 9.43 1.63
C LEU A 35 -8.99 10.45 0.91
N ARG A 36 -9.03 10.42 -0.44
CA ARG A 36 -10.04 11.16 -1.22
C ARG A 36 -11.43 10.57 -1.01
N LEU A 37 -11.51 9.25 -0.87
CA LEU A 37 -12.66 8.57 -0.30
C LEU A 37 -12.37 8.29 1.17
N ALA A 38 -12.96 9.10 2.04
CA ALA A 38 -12.69 9.06 3.48
C ALA A 38 -13.12 7.71 4.11
N PRO A 39 -12.41 7.21 5.15
CA PRO A 39 -12.86 6.06 5.93
C PRO A 39 -14.29 6.25 6.44
N GLY A 40 -15.14 5.23 6.26
CA GLY A 40 -16.56 5.29 6.62
C GLY A 40 -17.47 5.97 5.59
N SER A 41 -16.94 6.61 4.55
CA SER A 41 -17.77 7.20 3.50
C SER A 41 -18.53 6.14 2.70
N PRO A 42 -19.78 6.42 2.29
CA PRO A 42 -20.57 5.47 1.53
C PRO A 42 -20.04 5.30 0.10
N ILE A 43 -20.17 4.09 -0.43
CA ILE A 43 -19.92 3.76 -1.83
C ILE A 43 -21.24 3.44 -2.52
N ASP A 44 -21.63 4.29 -3.46
CA ASP A 44 -22.85 4.15 -4.24
C ASP A 44 -22.55 3.57 -5.64
N GLU A 45 -22.97 2.33 -5.88
CA GLU A 45 -22.81 1.64 -7.17
C GLU A 45 -23.42 2.41 -8.35
N LEU A 46 -24.51 3.14 -8.13
CA LEU A 46 -25.20 3.90 -9.17
C LEU A 46 -24.33 5.10 -9.59
N GLN A 47 -23.86 5.87 -8.61
CA GLN A 47 -22.99 7.02 -8.86
C GLN A 47 -21.68 6.58 -9.53
N LEU A 48 -21.10 5.44 -9.11
CA LEU A 48 -19.92 4.89 -9.75
C LEU A 48 -20.19 4.46 -11.20
N SER A 49 -21.34 3.85 -11.47
CA SER A 49 -21.73 3.46 -12.84
C SER A 49 -21.81 4.68 -13.76
N GLU A 50 -22.43 5.78 -13.28
CA GLU A 50 -22.51 7.05 -14.01
C GLU A 50 -21.13 7.69 -14.20
N ARG A 51 -20.35 7.78 -13.12
CA ARG A 51 -19.00 8.37 -13.12
C ARG A 51 -18.06 7.70 -14.12
N PHE A 52 -18.05 6.38 -14.16
CA PHE A 52 -17.18 5.61 -15.05
C PHE A 52 -17.80 5.34 -16.43
N SER A 53 -19.07 5.72 -16.66
CA SER A 53 -19.82 5.39 -17.87
C SER A 53 -19.82 3.88 -18.17
N LEU A 54 -19.98 3.07 -17.12
CA LEU A 54 -19.97 1.61 -17.18
C LEU A 54 -21.27 1.04 -16.59
N SER A 55 -21.66 -0.15 -17.03
CA SER A 55 -22.74 -0.90 -16.37
C SER A 55 -22.37 -1.32 -14.95
N ARG A 56 -23.36 -1.74 -14.14
CA ARG A 56 -23.12 -2.15 -12.73
C ARG A 56 -22.22 -3.37 -12.56
N THR A 57 -22.15 -4.26 -13.56
CA THR A 57 -21.35 -5.50 -13.47
C THR A 57 -19.85 -5.22 -13.24
N PRO A 58 -19.15 -4.45 -14.09
CA PRO A 58 -17.74 -4.14 -13.85
C PRO A 58 -17.49 -3.32 -12.58
N ILE A 59 -18.45 -2.48 -12.16
CA ILE A 59 -18.39 -1.77 -10.88
C ILE A 59 -18.37 -2.79 -9.74
N ARG A 60 -19.32 -3.72 -9.70
CA ARG A 60 -19.39 -4.77 -8.67
C ARG A 60 -18.16 -5.65 -8.65
N GLU A 61 -17.64 -6.04 -9.80
CA GLU A 61 -16.40 -6.84 -9.87
C GLU A 61 -15.21 -6.08 -9.27
N ALA A 62 -15.08 -4.78 -9.52
CA ALA A 62 -14.06 -3.95 -8.89
C ALA A 62 -14.27 -3.82 -7.37
N LEU A 63 -15.51 -3.62 -6.92
CA LEU A 63 -15.85 -3.55 -5.48
C LEU A 63 -15.57 -4.88 -4.76
N VAL A 64 -15.83 -6.02 -5.39
CA VAL A 64 -15.50 -7.35 -4.82
C VAL A 64 -13.99 -7.48 -4.59
N ARG A 65 -13.16 -7.00 -5.53
CA ARG A 65 -11.70 -6.99 -5.36
C ARG A 65 -11.27 -6.08 -4.20
N LEU A 66 -11.81 -4.86 -4.12
CA LEU A 66 -11.53 -3.94 -3.01
C LEU A 66 -11.96 -4.52 -1.66
N SER A 67 -13.07 -5.27 -1.63
CA SER A 67 -13.56 -5.93 -0.42
C SER A 67 -12.64 -7.08 0.00
N ALA A 68 -12.13 -7.85 -0.96
CA ALA A 68 -11.13 -8.89 -0.70
C ALA A 68 -9.82 -8.34 -0.13
N GLU A 69 -9.48 -7.07 -0.44
CA GLU A 69 -8.35 -6.34 0.16
C GLU A 69 -8.69 -5.63 1.48
N GLY A 70 -9.96 -5.71 1.93
CA GLY A 70 -10.41 -5.04 3.15
C GLY A 70 -10.49 -3.51 3.03
N LEU A 71 -10.39 -2.95 1.82
CA LEU A 71 -10.46 -1.50 1.59
C LEU A 71 -11.90 -0.97 1.67
N ILE A 72 -12.88 -1.84 1.43
CA ILE A 72 -14.31 -1.55 1.60
C ILE A 72 -14.97 -2.67 2.39
N THR A 73 -16.07 -2.35 3.06
CA THR A 73 -16.87 -3.32 3.80
C THR A 73 -18.36 -3.09 3.56
N THR A 74 -19.14 -4.16 3.57
CA THR A 74 -20.60 -4.11 3.45
C THR A 74 -21.21 -4.28 4.83
N LEU A 75 -21.95 -3.27 5.26
CA LEU A 75 -22.66 -3.23 6.53
C LEU A 75 -23.94 -4.10 6.50
N THR A 76 -24.50 -4.41 7.67
CA THR A 76 -25.70 -5.24 7.84
C THR A 76 -26.92 -4.69 7.09
N ASN A 77 -27.03 -3.36 6.93
CA ASN A 77 -28.07 -2.71 6.16
C ASN A 77 -27.83 -2.73 4.63
N ARG A 78 -26.84 -3.51 4.16
CA ARG A 78 -26.38 -3.60 2.76
C ARG A 78 -25.78 -2.32 2.19
N ALA A 79 -25.44 -1.34 3.04
CA ALA A 79 -24.62 -0.21 2.61
C ALA A 79 -23.16 -0.65 2.49
N THR A 80 -22.52 -0.34 1.38
CA THR A 80 -21.08 -0.51 1.21
C THR A 80 -20.39 0.80 1.59
N ILE A 81 -19.35 0.72 2.41
CA ILE A 81 -18.57 1.87 2.86
C ILE A 81 -17.09 1.62 2.64
N VAL A 82 -16.29 2.69 2.58
CA VAL A 82 -14.84 2.58 2.74
C VAL A 82 -14.55 2.07 4.15
N SER A 83 -13.71 1.06 4.29
CA SER A 83 -13.37 0.48 5.59
C SER A 83 -12.73 1.52 6.50
N GLN A 84 -13.12 1.50 7.78
CA GLN A 84 -12.48 2.28 8.83
C GLN A 84 -11.02 1.87 9.02
N ILE A 85 -10.19 2.78 9.55
CA ILE A 85 -8.86 2.44 10.05
C ILE A 85 -9.02 1.94 11.48
N ASP A 86 -8.61 0.70 11.74
CA ASP A 86 -8.67 0.10 13.08
C ASP A 86 -7.48 0.55 13.92
N PHE A 87 -7.64 1.68 14.62
CA PHE A 87 -6.61 2.19 15.53
C PHE A 87 -6.37 1.29 16.75
N LEU A 88 -7.36 0.49 17.17
CA LEU A 88 -7.24 -0.39 18.33
C LEU A 88 -6.36 -1.61 18.01
N GLY A 89 -6.42 -2.12 16.78
CA GLY A 89 -5.60 -3.23 16.30
C GLY A 89 -4.19 -2.86 15.83
N LEU A 90 -3.78 -1.59 15.93
CA LEU A 90 -2.46 -1.14 15.52
C LEU A 90 -1.29 -1.80 16.26
N PRO A 91 -1.37 -2.10 17.58
CA PRO A 91 -0.29 -2.81 18.27
C PRO A 91 0.04 -4.16 17.62
N GLU A 92 -0.97 -4.97 17.30
CA GLU A 92 -0.82 -6.27 16.64
C GLU A 92 -0.33 -6.12 15.21
N PHE A 93 -0.87 -5.14 14.47
CA PHE A 93 -0.42 -4.81 13.13
C PHE A 93 1.08 -4.45 13.10
N PHE A 94 1.52 -3.59 14.01
CA PHE A 94 2.92 -3.16 14.07
C PHE A 94 3.88 -4.26 14.52
N ASP A 95 3.45 -5.17 15.39
CA ASP A 95 4.23 -6.36 15.75
C ASP A 95 4.47 -7.24 14.51
N ALA A 96 3.40 -7.57 13.79
CA ALA A 96 3.49 -8.34 12.54
C ALA A 96 4.34 -7.63 11.48
N LEU A 97 4.12 -6.32 11.28
CA LEU A 97 4.87 -5.52 10.32
C LEU A 97 6.36 -5.50 10.63
N THR A 98 6.73 -5.32 11.90
CA THR A 98 8.13 -5.33 12.36
C THR A 98 8.80 -6.68 12.10
N LEU A 99 8.10 -7.78 12.37
CA LEU A 99 8.59 -9.11 12.05
C LEU A 99 8.81 -9.28 10.54
N MET A 100 7.88 -8.79 9.72
CA MET A 100 7.98 -8.89 8.27
C MET A 100 9.14 -8.09 7.69
N TYR A 101 9.37 -6.84 8.13
CA TYR A 101 10.56 -6.06 7.73
C TYR A 101 11.85 -6.85 7.97
N ARG A 102 11.99 -7.41 9.16
CA ARG A 102 13.17 -8.17 9.58
C ARG A 102 13.39 -9.41 8.74
N VAL A 103 12.41 -10.31 8.68
CA VAL A 103 12.58 -11.61 8.02
C VAL A 103 12.80 -11.45 6.52
N THR A 104 12.13 -10.49 5.87
CA THR A 104 12.26 -10.25 4.43
C THR A 104 13.62 -9.65 4.08
N THR A 105 14.09 -8.66 4.84
CA THR A 105 15.41 -8.03 4.63
C THR A 105 16.56 -9.02 4.89
N ARG A 106 16.46 -9.86 5.93
CA ARG A 106 17.41 -10.95 6.19
C ARG A 106 17.51 -11.91 5.01
N LEU A 107 16.36 -12.33 4.47
CA LEU A 107 16.33 -13.23 3.32
C LEU A 107 16.88 -12.58 2.06
N ALA A 108 16.61 -11.29 1.83
CA ALA A 108 17.18 -10.55 0.71
C ALA A 108 18.71 -10.53 0.79
N ALA A 109 19.28 -10.25 1.97
CA ALA A 109 20.73 -10.30 2.18
C ALA A 109 21.30 -11.69 1.88
N ALA A 110 20.60 -12.77 2.25
CA ALA A 110 21.03 -14.13 1.99
C ALA A 110 20.90 -14.56 0.52
N ASN A 111 19.85 -14.13 -0.18
CA ASN A 111 19.37 -14.80 -1.40
C ASN A 111 19.36 -13.92 -2.67
N HIS A 112 19.55 -12.60 -2.57
CA HIS A 112 19.38 -11.70 -3.72
C HIS A 112 20.23 -12.12 -4.93
N THR A 113 19.73 -11.78 -6.11
CA THR A 113 20.45 -11.77 -7.38
C THR A 113 20.84 -10.33 -7.77
N GLU A 114 21.74 -10.17 -8.74
CA GLU A 114 22.09 -8.85 -9.29
C GLU A 114 20.87 -8.12 -9.89
N ALA A 115 19.93 -8.86 -10.49
CA ALA A 115 18.71 -8.30 -11.03
C ALA A 115 17.80 -7.73 -9.93
N ASP A 116 17.75 -8.40 -8.78
CA ASP A 116 16.99 -7.90 -7.62
C ASP A 116 17.58 -6.60 -7.09
N ILE A 117 18.91 -6.50 -6.97
CA ILE A 117 19.59 -5.27 -6.53
C ILE A 117 19.32 -4.11 -7.49
N ALA A 118 19.36 -4.35 -8.81
CA ALA A 118 19.05 -3.34 -9.81
C ALA A 118 17.60 -2.82 -9.66
N GLN A 119 16.65 -3.72 -9.42
CA GLN A 119 15.25 -3.35 -9.19
C GLN A 119 15.07 -2.56 -7.88
N ILE A 120 15.69 -3.00 -6.78
CA ILE A 120 15.65 -2.32 -5.48
C ILE A 120 16.22 -0.90 -5.60
N ARG A 121 17.36 -0.72 -6.27
CA ARG A 121 17.96 0.61 -6.49
C ARG A 121 17.09 1.53 -7.34
N THR A 122 16.42 0.98 -8.35
CA THR A 122 15.47 1.74 -9.19
C THR A 122 14.32 2.29 -8.35
N LEU A 123 13.73 1.44 -7.49
CA LEU A 123 12.61 1.83 -6.63
C LEU A 123 13.04 2.81 -5.52
N GLN A 124 14.23 2.63 -4.95
CA GLN A 124 14.81 3.57 -4.01
C GLN A 124 15.06 4.95 -4.63
N SER A 125 15.54 4.99 -5.88
CA SER A 125 15.73 6.26 -6.61
C SER A 125 14.39 6.99 -6.82
N ALA A 126 13.33 6.24 -7.15
CA ALA A 126 11.98 6.80 -7.27
C ALA A 126 11.44 7.31 -5.93
N PHE A 127 11.70 6.59 -4.83
CA PHE A 127 11.38 7.02 -3.47
C PHE A 127 12.11 8.32 -3.09
N ALA A 128 13.43 8.37 -3.31
CA ALA A 128 14.23 9.56 -3.02
C ALA A 128 13.75 10.79 -3.81
N LEU A 129 13.40 10.61 -5.09
CA LEU A 129 12.85 11.68 -5.92
C LEU A 129 11.48 12.17 -5.39
N ALA A 130 10.61 11.26 -4.97
CA ALA A 130 9.32 11.63 -4.39
C ALA A 130 9.49 12.42 -3.07
N VAL A 131 10.47 12.04 -2.25
CA VAL A 131 10.83 12.80 -1.04
C VAL A 131 11.32 14.20 -1.38
N GLU A 132 12.23 14.33 -2.36
CA GLU A 132 12.76 15.61 -2.82
C GLU A 132 11.65 16.54 -3.35
N GLN A 133 10.72 15.99 -4.12
CA GLN A 133 9.58 16.71 -4.69
C GLN A 133 8.45 16.99 -3.67
N ARG A 134 8.57 16.47 -2.45
CA ARG A 134 7.53 16.50 -1.41
C ARG A 134 6.20 15.90 -1.89
N ASP A 135 6.27 14.88 -2.74
CA ASP A 135 5.11 14.14 -3.19
C ASP A 135 4.86 12.97 -2.22
N ALA A 136 4.02 13.22 -1.21
CA ALA A 136 3.69 12.23 -0.19
C ALA A 136 3.05 10.96 -0.79
N LEU A 137 2.29 11.08 -1.87
CA LEU A 137 1.62 9.93 -2.50
C LEU A 137 2.60 9.06 -3.25
N ALA A 138 3.44 9.68 -4.07
CA ALA A 138 4.51 8.97 -4.76
C ALA A 138 5.46 8.33 -3.74
N MET A 139 5.80 9.03 -2.65
CA MET A 139 6.66 8.51 -1.59
C MET A 139 6.05 7.28 -0.92
N ILE A 140 4.76 7.32 -0.52
CA ILE A 140 4.08 6.17 0.10
C ILE A 140 4.03 4.97 -0.86
N SER A 141 3.73 5.20 -2.14
CA SER A 141 3.66 4.12 -3.13
C SER A 141 5.02 3.49 -3.38
N THR A 142 6.04 4.31 -3.64
CA THR A 142 7.41 3.85 -3.92
C THR A 142 8.06 3.20 -2.70
N ASN A 143 7.76 3.66 -1.48
CA ASN A 143 8.18 3.00 -0.25
C ASN A 143 7.63 1.57 -0.16
N ARG A 144 6.34 1.39 -0.43
CA ARG A 144 5.72 0.06 -0.46
C ARG A 144 6.40 -0.81 -1.52
N ASP A 145 6.61 -0.30 -2.72
CA ASP A 145 7.19 -1.08 -3.82
C ASP A 145 8.65 -1.46 -3.53
N PHE A 146 9.43 -0.55 -2.95
CA PHE A 146 10.79 -0.81 -2.47
C PHE A 146 10.85 -1.99 -1.50
N HIS A 147 10.02 -1.98 -0.45
CA HIS A 147 10.00 -3.05 0.55
C HIS A 147 9.44 -4.38 0.00
N VAL A 148 8.51 -4.33 -0.96
CA VAL A 148 8.07 -5.53 -1.68
C VAL A 148 9.19 -6.11 -2.54
N ALA A 149 10.00 -5.29 -3.21
CA ALA A 149 11.14 -5.76 -3.99
C ALA A 149 12.21 -6.42 -3.11
N ILE A 150 12.47 -5.89 -1.91
CA ILE A 150 13.32 -6.55 -0.91
C ILE A 150 12.75 -7.93 -0.55
N ALA A 151 11.46 -8.04 -0.27
CA ALA A 151 10.85 -9.33 0.05
C ALA A 151 10.91 -10.34 -1.10
N GLN A 152 10.75 -9.88 -2.33
CA GLN A 152 10.89 -10.71 -3.54
C GLN A 152 12.32 -11.24 -3.68
N ALA A 153 13.32 -10.39 -3.46
CA ALA A 153 14.73 -10.78 -3.45
C ALA A 153 15.05 -11.85 -2.40
N GLY A 154 14.25 -11.92 -1.33
CA GLY A 154 14.35 -12.97 -0.31
C GLY A 154 13.88 -14.36 -0.75
N GLY A 155 13.09 -14.45 -1.84
CA GLY A 155 12.72 -15.72 -2.47
C GLY A 155 11.63 -16.54 -1.77
N ASN A 156 10.97 -16.00 -0.74
CA ASN A 156 9.87 -16.69 -0.04
C ASN A 156 8.51 -16.07 -0.40
N ARG A 157 7.76 -16.72 -1.31
CA ARG A 157 6.46 -16.21 -1.80
C ARG A 157 5.44 -15.93 -0.69
N HIS A 158 5.43 -16.72 0.39
CA HIS A 158 4.47 -16.51 1.49
C HIS A 158 4.79 -15.22 2.24
N TYR A 159 6.07 -14.91 2.45
CA TYR A 159 6.46 -13.65 3.06
C TYR A 159 6.19 -12.46 2.14
N VAL A 160 6.38 -12.61 0.83
CA VAL A 160 6.01 -11.57 -0.14
C VAL A 160 4.51 -11.26 -0.04
N GLU A 161 3.65 -12.28 -0.08
CA GLU A 161 2.19 -12.12 -0.01
C GLU A 161 1.73 -11.46 1.30
N LEU A 162 2.23 -11.94 2.44
CA LEU A 162 1.88 -11.41 3.76
C LEU A 162 2.39 -9.98 3.96
N PHE A 163 3.65 -9.72 3.61
CA PHE A 163 4.23 -8.39 3.80
C PHE A 163 3.60 -7.37 2.87
N THR A 164 3.33 -7.75 1.61
CA THR A 164 2.61 -6.91 0.66
C THR A 164 1.27 -6.45 1.23
N ARG A 165 0.49 -7.37 1.82
CA ARG A 165 -0.78 -7.03 2.44
C ARG A 165 -0.63 -6.03 3.58
N LEU A 166 0.33 -6.25 4.48
CA LEU A 166 0.59 -5.34 5.60
C LEU A 166 1.07 -3.96 5.12
N LEU A 167 1.95 -3.91 4.12
CA LEU A 167 2.40 -2.65 3.53
C LEU A 167 1.23 -1.90 2.88
N ASP A 168 0.39 -2.60 2.11
CA ASP A 168 -0.77 -2.00 1.45
C ASP A 168 -1.81 -1.48 2.46
N GLU A 169 -2.07 -2.21 3.55
CA GLU A 169 -2.88 -1.75 4.68
C GLU A 169 -2.26 -0.51 5.35
N GLY A 170 -0.93 -0.53 5.55
CA GLY A 170 -0.16 0.57 6.12
C GLY A 170 -0.19 1.87 5.32
N ARG A 171 -0.47 1.84 4.01
CA ARG A 171 -0.46 3.03 3.15
C ARG A 171 -1.47 4.09 3.61
N ARG A 172 -2.67 3.68 4.04
CA ARG A 172 -3.69 4.60 4.57
C ARG A 172 -3.26 5.25 5.88
N ILE A 173 -2.59 4.48 6.74
CA ILE A 173 -2.06 4.95 8.03
C ILE A 173 -0.96 5.98 7.79
N LEU A 174 -0.04 5.69 6.86
CA LEU A 174 1.02 6.63 6.48
C LEU A 174 0.45 7.90 5.84
N ARG A 175 -0.56 7.78 4.96
CA ARG A 175 -1.21 8.94 4.34
C ARG A 175 -1.88 9.83 5.40
N LEU A 176 -2.58 9.23 6.36
CA LEU A 176 -3.19 9.98 7.47
C LEU A 176 -2.12 10.72 8.28
N TYR A 177 -1.03 10.03 8.64
CA TYR A 177 0.11 10.60 9.36
C TYR A 177 0.70 11.79 8.62
N TYR A 178 1.19 11.62 7.38
CA TYR A 178 1.88 12.70 6.66
C TYR A 178 0.99 13.89 6.34
N SER A 179 -0.28 13.66 6.02
CA SER A 179 -1.25 14.75 5.78
C SER A 179 -1.44 15.64 7.01
N SER A 180 -1.23 15.10 8.21
CA SER A 180 -1.32 15.84 9.48
C SER A 180 -0.06 16.66 9.80
N PHE A 181 1.03 16.44 9.07
CA PHE A 181 2.30 17.18 9.19
C PHE A 181 2.59 18.01 7.93
N ASN A 182 1.56 18.47 7.22
CA ASN A 182 1.66 19.26 5.99
C ASN A 182 2.56 18.61 4.92
N ASP A 183 2.55 17.27 4.85
CA ASP A 183 3.38 16.48 3.93
C ASP A 183 4.88 16.83 4.04
N VAL A 184 5.35 17.21 5.23
CA VAL A 184 6.78 17.31 5.52
C VAL A 184 7.36 15.91 5.62
N LEU A 185 8.08 15.50 4.58
CA LEU A 185 8.63 14.15 4.45
C LEU A 185 10.03 14.08 5.08
N PRO A 186 10.32 13.05 5.91
CA PRO A 186 11.59 12.96 6.60
C PRO A 186 12.67 12.35 5.68
N ASN A 187 13.70 13.13 5.38
CA ASN A 187 14.84 12.70 4.55
C ASN A 187 15.61 11.50 5.12
N GLN A 188 15.49 11.22 6.43
CA GLN A 188 16.21 10.14 7.09
C GLN A 188 15.90 8.75 6.52
N TYR A 189 14.68 8.53 6.01
CA TYR A 189 14.32 7.25 5.38
C TYR A 189 15.11 6.99 4.09
N VAL A 190 15.51 8.04 3.37
CA VAL A 190 16.37 7.89 2.18
C VAL A 190 17.70 7.29 2.59
N SER A 191 18.36 7.83 3.62
CA SER A 191 19.64 7.29 4.12
C SER A 191 19.49 5.88 4.70
N GLU A 192 18.41 5.62 5.46
CA GLU A 192 18.17 4.28 6.04
C GLU A 192 17.99 3.21 4.94
N HIS A 193 17.26 3.54 3.88
CA HIS A 193 17.11 2.63 2.75
C HIS A 193 18.45 2.35 2.06
N GLU A 194 19.31 3.36 1.88
CA GLU A 194 20.66 3.14 1.32
C GLU A 194 21.51 2.22 2.22
N ASP A 195 21.46 2.40 3.54
CA ASP A 195 22.16 1.55 4.50
C ASP A 195 21.65 0.10 4.44
N MET A 196 20.33 -0.09 4.33
CA MET A 196 19.71 -1.41 4.15
C MET A 196 20.14 -2.06 2.84
N ILE A 197 20.12 -1.32 1.73
CA ILE A 197 20.59 -1.80 0.41
C ILE A 197 22.05 -2.26 0.51
N GLN A 198 22.90 -1.46 1.16
CA GLN A 198 24.30 -1.80 1.30
C GLN A 198 24.50 -3.08 2.13
N ALA A 199 23.79 -3.25 3.25
CA ALA A 199 23.84 -4.47 4.05
C ALA A 199 23.34 -5.70 3.26
N ILE A 200 22.32 -5.54 2.42
CA ILE A 200 21.84 -6.61 1.52
C ILE A 200 22.93 -6.99 0.51
N ILE A 201 23.54 -6.02 -0.17
CA ILE A 201 24.62 -6.23 -1.15
C ILE A 201 25.82 -6.95 -0.52
N ASP A 202 26.21 -6.51 0.67
CA ASP A 202 27.34 -7.09 1.42
C ASP A 202 27.04 -8.49 1.97
N ARG A 203 25.78 -8.98 1.81
CA ARG A 203 25.26 -10.23 2.37
C ARG A 203 25.41 -10.31 3.90
N ASP A 204 25.42 -9.15 4.57
CA ASP A 204 25.49 -9.06 6.02
C ASP A 204 24.07 -9.20 6.61
N VAL A 205 23.66 -10.45 6.78
CA VAL A 205 22.31 -10.81 7.25
C VAL A 205 21.99 -10.22 8.63
N GLU A 206 22.97 -10.14 9.53
CA GLU A 206 22.75 -9.63 10.89
C GLU A 206 22.64 -8.10 10.91
N LYS A 207 23.48 -7.41 10.13
CA LYS A 207 23.33 -5.96 9.94
C LYS A 207 22.02 -5.62 9.23
N ALA A 208 21.63 -6.40 8.23
CA ALA A 208 20.36 -6.24 7.53
C ALA A 208 19.15 -6.39 8.48
N ASP A 209 19.16 -7.38 9.39
CA ASP A 209 18.12 -7.53 10.42
C ASP A 209 18.07 -6.33 11.37
N ALA A 210 19.23 -5.89 11.86
CA ALA A 210 19.32 -4.78 12.79
C ALA A 210 18.81 -3.46 12.18
N LEU A 211 19.18 -3.17 10.94
CA LEU A 211 18.70 -1.99 10.20
C LEU A 211 17.20 -2.07 9.92
N ALA A 212 16.70 -3.23 9.48
CA ALA A 212 15.27 -3.42 9.25
C ALA A 212 14.44 -3.28 10.53
N ARG A 213 14.96 -3.76 11.67
CA ARG A 213 14.32 -3.57 12.97
C ARG A 213 14.28 -2.10 13.37
N ALA A 214 15.39 -1.38 13.25
CA ALA A 214 15.48 0.04 13.58
C ALA A 214 14.53 0.88 12.71
N HIS A 215 14.49 0.60 11.40
CA HIS A 215 13.57 1.24 10.46
C HIS A 215 12.10 1.02 10.84
N ALA A 216 11.72 -0.22 11.15
CA ALA A 216 10.36 -0.54 11.59
C ALA A 216 10.00 0.13 12.92
N ASP A 217 10.87 0.06 13.94
CA ASP A 217 10.63 0.68 15.25
C ASP A 217 10.45 2.19 15.14
N GLN A 218 11.20 2.85 14.24
CA GLN A 218 11.07 4.27 13.97
C GLN A 218 9.69 4.63 13.40
N ILE A 219 9.19 3.87 12.42
CA ILE A 219 7.85 4.06 11.85
C ILE A 219 6.78 3.89 12.94
N VAL A 220 6.89 2.83 13.73
CA VAL A 220 5.95 2.53 14.83
C VAL A 220 5.92 3.67 15.84
N MET A 221 7.09 4.16 16.24
CA MET A 221 7.21 5.28 17.18
C MET A 221 6.54 6.54 16.62
N GLN A 222 6.82 6.91 15.36
CA GLN A 222 6.25 8.10 14.73
C GLN A 222 4.72 8.05 14.67
N ILE A 223 4.15 6.92 14.23
CA ILE A 223 2.69 6.78 14.12
C ILE A 223 2.03 6.76 15.50
N ARG A 224 2.61 6.06 16.49
CA ARG A 224 2.09 6.05 17.87
C ARG A 224 2.11 7.43 18.51
N SER A 225 3.19 8.19 18.29
CA SER A 225 3.29 9.57 18.77
C SER A 225 2.21 10.46 18.18
N TYR A 226 1.92 10.32 16.89
CA TYR A 226 0.82 11.03 16.22
C TYR A 226 -0.55 10.68 16.82
N ILE A 227 -0.89 9.39 16.90
CA ILE A 227 -2.20 8.94 17.42
C ILE A 227 -2.42 9.44 18.85
N THR A 228 -1.39 9.37 19.68
CA THR A 228 -1.45 9.86 21.06
C THR A 228 -1.64 11.38 21.12
N ALA A 229 -0.99 12.14 20.23
CA ALA A 229 -1.13 13.59 20.16
C ALA A 229 -2.52 14.01 19.66
N ASP A 230 -3.03 13.36 18.60
CA ASP A 230 -4.35 13.63 18.02
C ASP A 230 -5.49 13.27 18.99
N THR A 231 -5.36 12.17 19.73
CA THR A 231 -6.34 11.80 20.77
C THR A 231 -6.45 12.88 21.86
N ARG A 232 -5.31 13.50 22.23
CA ARG A 232 -5.29 14.64 23.18
C ARG A 232 -5.90 15.89 22.56
N GLN A 233 -5.71 16.12 21.27
CA GLN A 233 -6.23 17.29 20.56
C GLN A 233 -7.74 17.22 20.36
N SER A 234 -8.28 16.03 20.06
CA SER A 234 -9.73 15.77 19.96
C SER A 234 -10.42 15.85 21.32
N ALA A 235 -9.77 15.37 22.39
CA ALA A 235 -10.28 15.51 23.75
C ALA A 235 -10.35 16.98 24.22
N ASN A 236 -9.44 17.83 23.76
CA ASN A 236 -9.42 19.26 24.09
C ASN A 236 -10.41 20.12 23.27
N LEU A 237 -11.01 19.57 22.21
CA LEU A 237 -12.06 20.23 21.42
C LEU A 237 -13.48 19.89 21.92
N SER A 238 -13.59 19.17 23.04
CA SER A 238 -14.85 18.68 23.62
C SER A 238 -15.22 19.32 24.97
N LEU A 239 -14.67 20.50 25.29
CA LEU A 239 -15.01 21.31 26.48
C LEU A 239 -15.35 22.75 26.08
#